data_AF-A0A4Y2N9W0-F1
#
_entry.id   AF-A0A4Y2N9W0-F1
#
_cell.length_a   1.000
_cell.length_b   1.000
_cell.length_c   1.000
_cell.angle_alpha   90.00
_cell.angle_beta   90.00
_cell.angle_gamma   90.00
#
_symmetry.space_group_name_H-M   'P 1'
#
loop_
_entity.id
_entity.type
_entity.pdbx_description
1 polymer ?
#
loop_
_entity_poly.entity_id
_entity_poly.type
_entity_poly.pdbx_seq_one_letter_code
_entity_poly.pdbx_strand_id
1 'polypeptide(L)' 'MFLSFAVAEDFEDFIHLAKQARFIVNEGLFVFSASAALLHREDSRGLMVPPIQEIFPDRFIPCETINQAIKADLNRS' A
#
# COMPACT_ATOMS: atom_id res chain seq x y z
N MET A 1 0.78 -11.18 -9.97
CA MET A 1 1.06 -10.28 -8.84
C MET A 1 0.60 -10.87 -7.52
N PHE A 2 -0.72 -10.97 -7.26
CA PHE A 2 -1.24 -11.65 -6.06
C PHE A 2 -0.65 -13.06 -5.87
N LEU A 3 -0.64 -13.89 -6.92
CA LEU A 3 -0.05 -15.23 -6.84
C LEU A 3 1.42 -15.22 -6.42
N SER A 4 2.21 -14.26 -6.91
CA SER A 4 3.62 -14.09 -6.55
C SER A 4 3.82 -13.82 -5.05
N PHE A 5 2.90 -13.07 -4.44
CA PHE A 5 2.89 -12.84 -3.00
C PHE A 5 2.32 -14.00 -2.19
N ALA A 6 1.35 -14.72 -2.74
CA ALA A 6 0.74 -15.87 -2.08
C ALA A 6 1.68 -17.08 -2.01
N VAL A 7 2.57 -17.25 -2.99
CA VAL A 7 3.55 -18.36 -3.02
C VAL A 7 4.87 -18.07 -2.30
N ALA A 8 5.07 -16.87 -1.74
CA ALA A 8 6.27 -16.55 -0.97
C ALA A 8 6.37 -17.46 0.26
N GLU A 9 7.55 -18.03 0.50
CA GLU A 9 7.76 -19.08 1.50
C GLU A 9 7.62 -18.54 2.93
N ASP A 10 8.20 -17.38 3.19
CA ASP A 10 8.10 -16.68 4.46
C ASP A 10 7.72 -15.20 4.31
N PHE A 11 7.57 -14.54 5.45
CA PHE A 11 7.22 -13.11 5.48
C PHE A 11 8.36 -12.23 4.95
N GLU A 12 9.62 -12.66 5.07
CA GLU A 12 10.78 -11.89 4.61
C GLU A 12 10.84 -11.85 3.08
N ASP A 13 10.63 -13.00 2.44
CA ASP A 13 10.47 -13.14 0.99
C ASP A 13 9.29 -12.34 0.47
N PHE A 14 8.15 -12.38 1.17
CA PHE A 14 7.00 -11.55 0.83
C PHE A 14 7.38 -10.06 0.84
N ILE A 15 8.10 -9.58 1.87
CA ILE A 15 8.56 -8.20 1.96
C ILE A 15 9.58 -7.86 0.86
N HIS A 16 10.49 -8.79 0.52
CA HIS A 16 11.46 -8.58 -0.55
C HIS A 16 10.77 -8.42 -1.90
N LEU A 17 9.82 -9.31 -2.20
CA LEU A 17 8.98 -9.23 -3.41
C LEU A 17 8.15 -7.94 -3.42
N ALA A 18 7.55 -7.55 -2.28
CA ALA A 18 6.76 -6.34 -2.17
C ALA A 18 7.59 -5.07 -2.42
N LYS A 19 8.86 -5.04 -1.98
CA LYS A 19 9.79 -3.94 -2.26
C LYS A 19 10.06 -3.79 -3.75
N GLN A 20 10.38 -4.89 -4.45
CA GLN A 20 10.63 -4.85 -5.89
C GLN A 20 9.36 -4.48 -6.68
N ALA A 21 8.27 -5.13 -6.33
CA ALA A 21 6.94 -4.90 -6.86
C ALA A 21 6.49 -3.43 -6.85
N ARG A 22 6.79 -2.71 -5.76
CA ARG A 22 6.42 -1.30 -5.58
C ARG A 22 6.97 -0.40 -6.69
N PHE A 23 8.09 -0.75 -7.31
CA PHE A 23 8.73 0.06 -8.35
C PHE A 23 8.34 -0.36 -9.77
N ILE A 24 7.86 -1.58 -9.95
CA ILE A 24 7.63 -2.19 -11.27
C ILE A 24 6.14 -2.20 -11.63
N VAL A 25 5.26 -2.23 -10.62
CA VAL A 25 3.83 -2.42 -10.79
C VAL A 25 3.07 -1.14 -10.47
N ASN A 26 1.97 -0.91 -11.20
CA ASN A 26 1.04 0.18 -10.90
C ASN A 26 0.60 0.13 -9.42
N GLU A 27 0.56 1.31 -8.80
CA GLU A 27 0.19 1.51 -7.39
C GLU A 27 -1.11 0.81 -6.98
N GLY A 28 -2.16 0.87 -7.81
CA GLY A 28 -3.46 0.27 -7.51
C GLY A 28 -3.40 -1.25 -7.54
N LEU A 29 -2.74 -1.81 -8.56
CA LEU A 29 -2.55 -3.27 -8.67
C LEU A 29 -1.65 -3.81 -7.56
N PHE A 30 -0.62 -3.05 -7.17
CA PHE A 30 0.24 -3.38 -6.04
C PHE A 30 -0.56 -3.41 -4.73
N VAL A 31 -1.26 -2.32 -4.39
CA VAL A 31 -2.04 -2.21 -3.15
C VAL A 31 -3.11 -3.31 -3.08
N PHE A 32 -3.84 -3.53 -4.18
CA PHE A 32 -4.84 -4.61 -4.24
C PHE A 32 -4.20 -5.99 -3.98
N SER A 33 -3.12 -6.31 -4.69
CA SER A 33 -2.48 -7.62 -4.60
C SER A 33 -1.82 -7.86 -3.23
N ALA A 34 -1.19 -6.84 -2.67
CA ALA A 34 -0.52 -6.90 -1.36
C ALA A 34 -1.54 -7.02 -0.22
N SER A 35 -2.60 -6.22 -0.24
CA SER A 35 -3.69 -6.32 0.75
C SER A 35 -4.40 -7.66 0.69
N ALA A 36 -4.69 -8.17 -0.52
CA ALA A 36 -5.26 -9.50 -0.68
C ALA A 36 -4.32 -10.59 -0.14
N ALA A 37 -3.01 -10.52 -0.43
CA ALA A 37 -2.05 -11.50 0.09
C ALA A 37 -1.98 -11.47 1.63
N LEU A 38 -1.90 -10.28 2.25
CA LEU A 38 -1.87 -10.13 3.70
C LEU A 38 -3.13 -10.69 4.40
N LEU A 39 -4.29 -10.63 3.74
CA LEU A 39 -5.54 -11.17 4.28
C LEU A 39 -5.63 -12.70 4.18
N HIS A 40 -4.94 -13.31 3.21
CA HIS A 40 -5.03 -14.75 2.96
C HIS A 40 -3.89 -15.58 3.56
N ARG A 41 -2.72 -14.99 3.80
CA ARG A 41 -1.59 -15.72 4.39
C ARG A 41 -1.73 -15.88 5.91
N GLU A 42 -1.24 -16.99 6.44
CA GLU A 42 -1.36 -17.30 7.87
C GLU A 42 -0.31 -16.56 8.73
N ASP A 43 0.87 -16.29 8.17
CA ASP A 43 1.98 -15.56 8.79
C ASP A 43 1.67 -14.07 8.99
N SER A 44 0.77 -13.50 8.20
CA SER A 44 0.30 -12.11 8.33
C SER A 44 -0.97 -11.97 9.17
N ARG A 45 -1.49 -13.05 9.78
CA ARG A 45 -2.66 -12.96 10.67
C ARG A 45 -2.34 -12.08 11.87
N GLY A 46 -3.15 -11.03 12.05
CA GLY A 46 -2.95 -10.02 13.09
C GLY A 46 -2.34 -8.71 12.59
N LEU A 47 -1.87 -8.66 11.34
CA LEU A 47 -1.53 -7.40 10.69
C LEU A 47 -2.80 -6.66 10.27
N MET A 48 -2.86 -5.37 10.61
CA MET A 48 -3.95 -4.50 10.19
C MET A 48 -3.58 -3.88 8.84
N VAL A 49 -4.38 -4.17 7.82
CA VAL A 49 -4.26 -3.48 6.53
C VAL A 49 -4.82 -2.07 6.70
N PRO A 50 -4.06 -1.01 6.36
CA PRO A 50 -4.54 0.35 6.49
C PRO A 50 -5.74 0.58 5.56
N PRO A 51 -6.67 1.46 5.96
CA PRO A 51 -7.83 1.78 5.14
C PRO A 51 -7.38 2.43 3.82
N ILE A 52 -8.09 2.13 2.74
CA ILE A 52 -7.74 2.58 1.37
C ILE A 52 -7.65 4.11 1.25
N GLN A 53 -8.36 4.84 2.11
CA GLN A 53 -8.39 6.30 2.16
C GLN A 53 -7.06 6.90 2.65
N GLU A 54 -6.34 6.18 3.52
CA GLU A 54 -4.99 6.57 3.96
C GLU A 54 -3.95 6.26 2.88
N ILE A 55 -4.20 5.26 2.03
CA ILE A 55 -3.29 4.87 0.95
C ILE A 55 -3.45 5.80 -0.26
N PHE A 56 -4.69 6.15 -0.62
CA PHE A 56 -5.03 7.01 -1.77
C PHE A 56 -5.86 8.22 -1.35
N PRO A 57 -5.31 9.16 -0.56
CA PRO A 57 -6.06 10.32 -0.07
C PRO A 57 -6.62 11.19 -1.20
N ASP A 58 -5.93 11.25 -2.34
CA ASP A 58 -6.33 11.98 -3.55
C ASP A 58 -7.68 11.54 -4.12
N ARG A 59 -8.10 10.30 -3.84
CA ARG A 59 -9.35 9.73 -4.37
C ARG A 59 -10.55 9.96 -3.46
N PHE A 60 -10.31 10.30 -2.18
CA PHE A 60 -11.36 10.41 -1.16
C PHE A 60 -11.45 11.81 -0.54
N ILE A 61 -10.41 12.64 -0.69
CA ILE A 61 -10.33 13.99 -0.14
C ILE A 61 -10.46 15.01 -1.28
N PRO A 62 -11.28 16.06 -1.15
CA PRO A 62 -11.38 17.12 -2.15
C PRO A 62 -10.03 17.78 -2.43
N CYS A 63 -9.76 18.10 -3.71
CA CYS A 63 -8.51 18.75 -4.14
C CYS A 63 -8.20 20.05 -3.38
N GLU A 64 -9.22 20.80 -2.97
CA GLU A 64 -9.03 22.03 -2.20
C GLU A 64 -8.34 21.77 -0.86
N THR A 65 -8.78 20.76 -0.12
CA THR A 65 -8.20 20.34 1.17
C THR A 65 -6.78 19.82 0.99
N ILE A 66 -6.52 19.03 -0.07
CA ILE A 66 -5.18 18.53 -0.39
C ILE A 66 -4.22 19.70 -0.67
N ASN A 67 -4.66 20.67 -1.48
CA ASN A 67 -3.86 21.86 -1.80
C ASN A 67 -3.55 22.72 -0.56
N GLN A 68 -4.50 22.82 0.38
CA GLN A 68 -4.25 23.49 1.67
C GLN A 68 -3.20 22.76 2.50
N ALA A 69 -3.25 21.43 2.55
CA ALA A 69 -2.26 20.62 3.25
C ALA A 69 -0.85 20.79 2.66
N ILE A 70 -0.72 20.76 1.32
CA ILE A 70 0.56 20.97 0.62
C ILE A 70 1.12 22.37 0.92
N LYS A 71 0.28 23.41 0.89
CA LYS A 71 0.71 24.78 1.24
C LYS A 71 1.16 24.90 2.69
N ALA A 72 0.47 24.23 3.62
CA ALA A 72 0.84 24.24 5.03
C ALA A 72 2.18 23.55 5.28
N ASP A 73 2.48 22.48 4.55
CA ASP A 73 3.77 21.77 4.63
C ASP A 73 4.93 22.62 4.09
N LEU A 74 4.74 23.27 2.94
CA LEU A 74 5.73 24.19 2.36
C LEU A 74 6.05 25.38 3.27
N ASN A 75 5.07 25.85 4.06
CA ASN A 75 5.25 26.95 5.00
C ASN A 75 5.95 26.53 6.31
N ARG A 76 6.13 25.22 6.55
CA ARG A 76 6.84 24.69 7.73
C ARG A 76 8.35 24.53 7.52
N SER A 77 8.81 24.47 6.27
CA SER A 77 10.22 24.41 5.86
C SER A 77 10.85 25.78 5.67
#